data_AF-A8DVZ6-F1
#
_entry.id   AF-A8DVZ6-F1
#
_cell.length_a   1.000
_cell.length_b   1.000
_cell.length_c   1.000
_cell.angle_alpha   90.00
_cell.angle_beta   90.00
_cell.angle_gamma   90.00
#
_symmetry.space_group_name_H-M   'P 1'
#
loop_
_entity.id
_entity.type
_entity.pdbx_description
1 polymer ?
#
loop_
_entity_poly.entity_id
_entity_poly.type
_entity_poly.pdbx_seq_one_letter_code
_entity_poly.pdbx_strand_id
1 'polypeptide(L)'
;CHSSCSSCIGPSANDCITCSDPSNALIGFTCKANCTPGQFKNTATRVCENCHPTCASCSSSGPKCTSCIPGLVLSEKGGVCESECSKGRYKSGDACKPCHVSCNACRGPAKGDCLRC
;
A
#
# COMPACT_ATOMS: atom_id res chain seq x y z
N CYS A 1 13.33 29.84 9.08
CA CYS A 1 12.98 28.59 8.39
C CYS A 1 12.92 28.83 6.89
N HIS A 2 13.09 27.79 6.08
CA HIS A 2 12.71 27.83 4.67
C HIS A 2 11.20 28.12 4.53
N SER A 3 10.78 28.76 3.44
CA SER A 3 9.40 29.21 3.24
C SER A 3 8.36 28.08 3.24
N SER A 4 8.78 26.86 2.91
CA SER A 4 7.94 25.66 2.96
C SER A 4 7.67 25.13 4.37
N CYS A 5 8.45 25.52 5.38
CA CYS A 5 8.32 25.04 6.75
C CYS A 5 7.62 26.07 7.65
N SER A 6 6.66 25.62 8.45
CA SER A 6 6.05 26.43 9.51
C SER A 6 6.95 26.46 10.75
N SER A 7 7.60 25.34 11.05
CA SER A 7 8.61 25.22 12.09
C SER A 7 9.79 24.40 11.57
N CYS A 8 11.01 24.72 12.02
CA CYS A 8 12.23 24.11 11.51
C CYS A 8 13.31 24.01 12.60
N ILE A 9 14.26 23.10 12.39
CA ILE A 9 15.50 23.01 13.17
C ILE A 9 16.63 23.85 12.57
N GLY A 10 16.47 24.30 11.32
CA GLY A 10 17.50 25.01 10.55
C GLY A 10 16.92 25.80 9.38
N PRO A 11 17.76 26.56 8.65
CA PRO A 11 17.29 27.43 7.59
C PRO A 11 16.96 26.69 6.28
N SER A 12 17.40 25.43 6.11
CA SER A 12 17.24 24.68 4.86
C SER A 12 15.81 24.18 4.64
N ALA A 13 15.47 23.89 3.38
CA ALA A 13 14.21 23.26 2.98
C ALA A 13 14.05 21.81 3.51
N ASN A 14 15.17 21.21 3.95
CA ASN A 14 15.25 19.87 4.51
C ASN A 14 15.47 19.89 6.04
N ASP A 15 15.21 21.02 6.69
CA ASP A 15 15.25 21.16 8.15
C ASP A 15 13.85 21.43 8.72
N CYS A 16 12.78 21.09 7.98
CA CYS A 16 11.40 21.30 8.42
C CYS A 16 11.02 20.31 9.53
N ILE A 17 10.29 20.80 10.53
CA ILE A 17 9.57 19.98 11.53
C ILE A 17 8.08 19.94 11.19
N THR A 18 7.52 21.05 10.70
CA THR A 18 6.12 21.14 10.28
C THR A 18 6.01 21.94 8.99
N CYS A 19 4.99 21.65 8.19
CA CYS A 19 4.78 22.29 6.89
C CYS A 19 3.89 23.52 6.98
N SER A 20 4.24 24.58 6.25
CA SER A 20 3.44 25.80 6.13
C SER A 20 2.11 25.54 5.41
N ASP A 21 2.16 24.78 4.31
CA ASP A 21 0.98 24.43 3.53
C ASP A 21 0.28 23.20 4.13
N PRO A 22 -1.01 23.28 4.49
CA PRO A 22 -1.79 22.13 5.00
C PRO A 22 -1.96 21.00 3.97
N SER A 23 -1.79 21.29 2.67
CA SER A 23 -1.82 20.33 1.58
C SER A 23 -0.55 19.49 1.50
N ASN A 24 0.54 19.94 2.12
CA ASN A 24 1.79 19.20 2.18
C ASN A 24 1.84 18.29 3.43
N ALA A 25 2.70 17.28 3.35
CA ALA A 25 3.04 16.41 4.45
C ALA A 25 4.56 16.38 4.63
N LEU A 26 4.98 16.15 5.87
CA LEU A 26 6.39 16.00 6.20
C LEU A 26 6.88 14.61 5.79
N ILE A 27 7.99 14.57 5.06
CA ILE A 27 8.71 13.34 4.69
C ILE A 27 10.15 13.50 5.15
N GLY A 28 10.53 12.80 6.21
CA GLY A 28 11.79 13.08 6.91
C GLY A 28 11.74 14.49 7.49
N PHE A 29 12.50 15.42 6.90
CA PHE A 29 12.55 16.83 7.28
C PHE A 29 12.19 17.77 6.12
N THR A 30 11.51 17.26 5.09
CA THR A 30 11.12 18.02 3.90
C THR A 30 9.60 17.99 3.73
N CYS A 31 9.00 19.13 3.39
CA CYS A 31 7.58 19.21 3.09
C CYS A 31 7.32 18.90 1.61
N LYS A 32 6.46 17.92 1.34
CA LYS A 32 6.07 17.53 -0.02
C LYS A 32 4.56 17.38 -0.16
N ALA A 33 4.04 17.64 -1.36
CA ALA A 33 2.61 17.48 -1.65
C ALA A 33 2.18 16.01 -1.67
N ASN A 34 3.04 15.13 -2.20
CA ASN A 34 2.78 13.70 -2.33
C ASN A 34 3.79 12.87 -1.55
N CYS A 35 3.29 11.85 -0.86
CA CYS A 35 4.14 10.84 -0.23
C CYS A 35 4.78 9.92 -1.28
N THR A 36 5.91 9.31 -0.96
CA THR A 36 6.52 8.32 -1.85
C THR A 36 5.68 7.04 -1.92
N PRO A 37 5.79 6.22 -2.98
CA PRO A 37 5.16 4.90 -3.02
C PRO A 37 5.47 4.09 -1.76
N GLY A 38 4.48 3.35 -1.25
CA GLY A 38 4.58 2.65 0.04
C GLY A 38 4.39 3.53 1.27
N GLN A 39 4.01 4.80 1.10
CA GLN A 39 3.60 5.71 2.18
C GLN A 39 2.21 6.29 1.93
N PHE A 40 1.54 6.71 3.00
CA PHE A 40 0.28 7.44 2.94
C PHE A 40 0.38 8.74 3.72
N LYS A 41 -0.38 9.75 3.28
CA LYS A 41 -0.48 11.03 3.99
C LYS A 41 -1.41 10.86 5.19
N ASN A 42 -0.87 10.89 6.40
CA ASN A 42 -1.70 10.97 7.59
C ASN A 42 -2.20 12.41 7.73
N THR A 43 -3.51 12.61 7.56
CA THR A 43 -4.14 13.94 7.61
C THR A 43 -4.21 14.52 9.02
N ALA A 44 -4.16 13.68 10.06
CA ALA A 44 -4.17 14.12 11.45
C ALA A 44 -2.79 14.64 11.89
N THR A 45 -1.72 13.91 11.57
CA THR A 45 -0.34 14.29 11.94
C THR A 45 0.34 15.18 10.89
N ARG A 46 -0.17 15.19 9.65
CA ARG A 46 0.44 15.81 8.46
C ARG A 46 1.85 15.27 8.16
N VAL A 47 2.06 13.99 8.44
CA VAL A 47 3.30 13.26 8.16
C VAL A 47 3.01 12.15 7.15
N CYS A 48 3.96 11.87 6.27
CA CYS A 48 3.91 10.67 5.44
C CYS A 48 4.34 9.46 6.28
N GLU A 49 3.40 8.55 6.52
CA GLU A 49 3.63 7.34 7.30
C GLU A 49 3.76 6.13 6.38
N ASN A 50 4.56 5.15 6.81
CA ASN A 50 4.80 3.95 6.02
C ASN A 50 3.58 3.02 6.03
N CYS A 51 3.28 2.46 4.86
CA CYS A 51 2.35 1.35 4.71
C CYS A 51 2.95 0.05 5.26
N HIS A 52 2.13 -1.00 5.33
CA HIS A 52 2.64 -2.36 5.54
C HIS A 52 3.62 -2.73 4.41
N PRO A 53 4.72 -3.47 4.69
CA PRO A 53 5.78 -3.74 3.70
C PRO A 53 5.34 -4.49 2.44
N THR A 54 4.18 -5.13 2.46
CA THR A 54 3.62 -5.83 1.29
C THR A 54 2.75 -4.94 0.41
N CYS A 55 2.42 -3.72 0.85
CA CYS A 55 1.61 -2.77 0.09
C CYS A 55 2.47 -1.89 -0.83
N ALA A 56 2.05 -1.72 -2.08
CA ALA A 56 2.53 -0.62 -2.92
C ALA A 56 1.87 0.71 -2.55
N SER A 57 0.63 0.68 -2.05
CA SER A 57 -0.12 1.85 -1.58
C SER A 57 -1.12 1.43 -0.50
N CYS A 58 -1.41 2.35 0.43
CA CYS A 58 -2.37 2.13 1.51
C CYS A 58 -3.11 3.44 1.85
N SER A 59 -4.22 3.33 2.58
CA SER A 59 -5.00 4.49 3.04
C SER A 59 -4.85 4.77 4.53
N SER A 60 -4.23 3.87 5.29
CA SER A 60 -3.95 4.04 6.71
C SER A 60 -2.72 3.23 7.12
N SER A 61 -2.23 3.50 8.33
CA SER A 61 -1.29 2.62 9.00
C SER A 61 -1.96 1.28 9.27
N GLY A 62 -1.20 0.19 9.11
CA GLY A 62 -1.68 -1.17 9.31
C GLY A 62 -2.06 -1.93 8.03
N PRO A 63 -2.77 -3.07 8.16
CA PRO A 63 -3.13 -3.92 7.05
C PRO A 63 -4.34 -3.31 6.31
N LYS A 64 -4.13 -2.20 5.60
CA LYS A 64 -5.13 -1.61 4.68
C LYS A 64 -4.46 -1.22 3.37
N CYS A 65 -3.81 -2.20 2.73
CA CYS A 65 -3.31 -2.01 1.36
C CYS A 65 -4.46 -1.66 0.42
N THR A 66 -4.28 -0.63 -0.39
CA THR A 66 -5.13 -0.31 -1.56
C THR A 66 -4.53 -0.90 -2.84
N SER A 67 -3.22 -1.13 -2.85
CA SER A 67 -2.51 -1.82 -3.92
C SER A 67 -1.32 -2.60 -3.37
N CYS A 68 -0.98 -3.69 -4.05
CA CYS A 68 0.09 -4.61 -3.67
C CYS A 68 1.36 -4.36 -4.46
N ILE A 69 2.51 -4.65 -3.85
CA ILE A 69 3.78 -4.69 -4.59
C ILE A 69 3.65 -5.69 -5.75
N PRO A 70 4.22 -5.40 -6.94
CA PRO A 70 4.16 -6.30 -8.08
C PRO A 70 4.56 -7.73 -7.70
N GLY A 71 3.69 -8.69 -8.04
CA GLY A 71 3.88 -10.09 -7.68
C GLY A 71 3.06 -10.57 -6.47
N LEU A 72 2.47 -9.67 -5.69
CA LEU A 72 1.56 -10.01 -4.60
C LEU A 72 0.10 -9.74 -4.99
N VAL A 73 -0.83 -10.33 -4.24
CA VAL A 73 -2.27 -10.22 -4.44
C VAL A 73 -2.95 -9.79 -3.15
N LEU A 74 -4.00 -8.97 -3.24
CA LEU A 74 -4.73 -8.52 -2.05
C LEU A 74 -5.50 -9.69 -1.42
N SER A 75 -5.29 -9.93 -0.13
CA SER A 75 -5.98 -10.97 0.63
C SER A 75 -7.49 -10.75 0.67
N GLU A 76 -8.29 -11.82 0.70
CA GLU A 76 -9.76 -11.75 0.80
C GLU A 76 -10.24 -11.08 2.08
N LYS A 77 -9.47 -11.20 3.17
CA LYS A 77 -9.78 -10.52 4.43
C LYS A 77 -9.58 -9.00 4.35
N GLY A 78 -9.08 -8.53 3.21
CA GLY A 78 -8.69 -7.16 2.98
C GLY A 78 -7.39 -6.85 3.70
N GLY A 79 -6.59 -6.00 3.07
CA GLY A 79 -5.64 -5.20 3.81
C GLY A 79 -4.20 -5.70 3.93
N VAL A 80 -3.94 -6.98 3.71
CA VAL A 80 -2.58 -7.51 3.53
C VAL A 80 -2.44 -8.06 2.11
N CYS A 81 -1.27 -7.88 1.52
CA CYS A 81 -0.91 -8.51 0.26
C CYS A 81 -0.13 -9.80 0.52
N GLU A 82 -0.55 -10.88 -0.14
CA GLU A 82 0.00 -12.23 0.00
C GLU A 82 0.59 -12.71 -1.34
N SER A 83 1.53 -13.65 -1.31
CA SER A 83 2.13 -14.21 -2.54
C SER A 83 1.25 -15.27 -3.20
N GLU A 84 0.39 -15.92 -2.41
CA GLU A 84 -0.53 -16.96 -2.87
C GLU A 84 -1.97 -16.60 -2.56
N CYS A 85 -2.87 -17.02 -3.43
CA CYS A 85 -4.30 -16.93 -3.17
C CYS A 85 -4.74 -18.01 -2.19
N SER A 86 -5.80 -17.73 -1.42
CA SER A 86 -6.43 -18.73 -0.56
C SER A 86 -6.88 -19.96 -1.35
N LYS A 87 -7.06 -21.09 -0.65
CA LYS A 87 -7.51 -22.36 -1.27
C LYS A 87 -8.79 -22.14 -2.09
N GLY A 88 -8.89 -22.83 -3.24
CA GLY A 88 -10.00 -22.67 -4.17
C GLY A 88 -9.93 -21.41 -5.04
N ARG A 89 -8.80 -20.70 -5.05
CA ARG A 89 -8.57 -19.54 -5.93
C ARG A 89 -7.24 -19.64 -6.67
N TYR A 90 -7.15 -18.94 -7.79
CA TYR A 90 -5.93 -18.78 -8.57
C TYR A 90 -5.60 -17.30 -8.77
N LYS A 91 -4.32 -17.01 -8.96
CA LYS A 91 -3.82 -15.67 -9.24
C LYS A 91 -4.10 -15.29 -10.70
N SER A 92 -4.78 -14.16 -10.90
CA SER A 92 -5.08 -13.56 -12.20
C SER A 92 -4.65 -12.10 -12.17
N GLY A 93 -3.41 -11.82 -12.60
CA GLY A 93 -2.78 -10.51 -12.40
C GLY A 93 -2.53 -10.24 -10.92
N ASP A 94 -3.05 -9.11 -10.42
CA ASP A 94 -2.94 -8.69 -9.02
C ASP A 94 -4.17 -9.09 -8.17
N ALA A 95 -5.06 -9.92 -8.72
CA ALA A 95 -6.28 -10.37 -8.05
C ALA A 95 -6.36 -11.89 -7.93
N CYS A 96 -7.01 -12.35 -6.86
CA CYS A 96 -7.37 -13.75 -6.69
C CYS A 96 -8.77 -14.02 -7.25
N LYS A 97 -8.90 -14.93 -8.20
CA LYS A 97 -10.18 -15.34 -8.79
C LYS A 97 -10.56 -16.76 -8.35
N PRO A 98 -11.87 -17.05 -8.19
CA PRO A 98 -12.32 -18.38 -7.80
C PRO A 98 -11.98 -19.42 -8.87
N CYS A 99 -11.61 -20.61 -8.39
CA CYS A 99 -11.51 -21.81 -9.21
C CYS A 99 -12.90 -22.30 -9.62
N HIS A 100 -12.94 -23.27 -10.55
CA HIS A 100 -14.14 -24.07 -10.78
C HIS A 100 -14.56 -24.77 -9.49
N VAL A 101 -15.87 -24.94 -9.27
CA VAL A 101 -16.45 -25.48 -8.02
C VAL A 101 -15.97 -26.88 -7.65
N SER A 102 -15.43 -27.62 -8.62
CA SER A 102 -14.87 -28.96 -8.43
C SER A 102 -13.40 -28.98 -8.06
N CYS A 103 -12.79 -27.84 -7.74
CA CYS A 103 -11.35 -27.69 -7.55
C CYS A 103 -11.01 -27.05 -6.20
N ASN A 104 -10.21 -27.76 -5.41
CA ASN A 104 -9.55 -27.22 -4.21
C ASN A 104 -8.31 -26.35 -4.54
N ALA A 105 -7.67 -26.56 -5.70
CA ALA A 105 -6.63 -25.69 -6.23
C ALA A 105 -6.64 -25.71 -7.76
N CYS A 106 -6.38 -24.58 -8.41
CA CYS A 106 -6.38 -24.47 -9.86
C CYS A 106 -5.36 -23.44 -10.37
N ARG A 107 -5.04 -23.50 -11.67
CA ARG A 107 -4.26 -22.47 -12.38
C ARG A 107 -5.12 -21.53 -13.22
N GLY A 108 -6.43 -21.78 -13.30
CA GLY A 108 -7.36 -21.11 -14.19
C GLY A 108 -8.82 -21.45 -13.83
N PRO A 109 -9.78 -20.79 -14.48
CA PRO A 109 -11.18 -20.88 -14.10
C PRO A 109 -11.87 -22.16 -14.59
N ALA A 110 -11.29 -22.91 -15.53
CA ALA A 110 -11.94 -24.08 -16.13
C ALA A 110 -11.78 -25.33 -15.25
N LYS A 111 -12.71 -26.28 -15.40
CA LYS A 111 -12.61 -27.60 -14.76
C LYS A 111 -11.31 -28.34 -15.12
N GLY A 112 -10.79 -28.13 -16.33
CA GLY A 112 -9.52 -28.71 -16.80
C GLY A 112 -8.26 -28.04 -16.23
N ASP A 113 -8.40 -26.91 -15.54
CA ASP A 113 -7.29 -26.19 -14.90
C ASP A 113 -7.10 -26.58 -13.43
N CYS A 114 -7.80 -27.62 -12.98
CA CYS A 114 -7.69 -28.19 -11.65
C CYS A 114 -6.27 -28.72 -11.42
N LEU A 115 -5.60 -28.22 -10.40
CA LEU A 115 -4.36 -28.78 -9.87
C LEU A 115 -4.66 -29.80 -8.77
N ARG A 116 -5.71 -29.55 -7.99
CA ARG A 116 -6.28 -30.48 -6.99
C ARG A 116 -7.79 -30.38 -7.02
N CYS A 117 -8.45 -31.53 -7.13
CA CYS A 117 -9.89 -31.66 -6.99
C CYS A 117 -10.31 -31.48 -5.52
#